data_AF-W2X5B8-F1
#
_entry.id   AF-W2X5B8-F1
#
_cell.length_a   1.000
_cell.length_b   1.000
_cell.length_c   1.000
_cell.angle_alpha   90.00
_cell.angle_beta   90.00
_cell.angle_gamma   90.00
#
_symmetry.space_group_name_H-M   'P 1'
#
loop_
_entity.id
_entity.type
_entity.pdbx_description
1 polymer ?
#
loop_
_entity_poly.entity_id
_entity_poly.type
_entity_poly.pdbx_seq_one_letter_code
_entity_poly.pdbx_strand_id
1 'polypeptide(L)'
;MSANATEVLKNLLILQLEGVKRLVNEYHQQTEAYVQQFGHLPLSQEPADAAHETRITLRSLATASPSLADGCAVSEVILDATKKYCGADMCATSPEHLESFLAVSRNDVKTAEDRVHALFVLDATLASAEHQKEMQSRFERQQGYDLLVEWLAVSCSYNDETSKAFTELLLLVLQRHVPAIPFTAKTVVKKLAKYKNVMKGKKNKALLQNVVNHYREKINS
;
A
#
# COMPACT_ATOMS: atom_id res chain seq x y z
N MET A 1 -14.32 -49.45 20.77
CA MET A 1 -13.92 -48.47 19.73
C MET A 1 -13.35 -47.18 20.35
N SER A 2 -12.30 -47.24 21.17
CA SER A 2 -11.76 -46.05 21.88
C SER A 2 -10.34 -45.61 21.45
N ALA A 3 -9.69 -46.34 20.53
CA ALA A 3 -8.33 -46.02 20.09
C ALA A 3 -8.25 -44.75 19.22
N ASN A 4 -9.28 -44.45 18.42
CA ASN A 4 -9.27 -43.32 17.49
C ASN A 4 -9.39 -41.94 18.16
N ALA A 5 -10.07 -41.83 19.31
CA ALA A 5 -10.27 -40.53 19.97
C ALA A 5 -8.96 -40.00 20.58
N THR A 6 -8.14 -40.89 21.15
CA THR A 6 -6.86 -40.53 21.76
C THR A 6 -5.83 -40.14 20.70
N GLU A 7 -5.80 -40.81 19.56
CA GLU A 7 -4.92 -40.44 18.44
C GLU A 7 -5.31 -39.10 17.81
N VAL A 8 -6.61 -38.86 17.62
CA VAL A 8 -7.11 -37.56 17.13
C VAL A 8 -6.75 -36.43 18.09
N LEU A 9 -6.93 -36.62 19.40
CA LEU A 9 -6.54 -35.64 20.42
C LEU A 9 -5.03 -35.37 20.41
N LYS A 10 -4.20 -36.42 20.30
CA LYS A 10 -2.74 -36.29 20.22
C LYS A 10 -2.31 -35.51 18.98
N ASN A 11 -2.91 -35.78 17.83
CA ASN A 11 -2.61 -35.07 16.59
C ASN A 11 -3.03 -33.60 16.66
N LEU A 12 -4.18 -33.30 17.27
CA LEU A 12 -4.61 -31.92 17.53
C LEU A 12 -3.64 -31.16 18.44
N LEU A 13 -3.15 -31.80 19.51
CA LEU A 13 -2.17 -31.19 20.41
C LEU A 13 -0.83 -30.94 19.72
N ILE A 14 -0.38 -31.84 18.84
CA ILE A 14 0.84 -31.65 18.04
C ILE A 14 0.66 -30.44 17.10
N LEU A 15 -0.46 -30.36 16.39
CA LEU A 15 -0.76 -29.24 15.49
C LEU A 15 -0.84 -27.91 16.25
N GLN A 16 -1.43 -27.88 17.45
CA GLN A 16 -1.45 -26.69 18.29
C GLN A 16 -0.05 -26.30 18.75
N LEU A 17 0.77 -27.25 19.17
CA LEU A 17 2.16 -27.00 19.56
C LEU A 17 2.99 -26.46 18.38
N GLU A 18 2.82 -27.01 17.19
CA GLU A 18 3.47 -26.52 15.96
C GLU A 18 2.99 -25.11 15.61
N GLY A 19 1.69 -24.84 15.74
CA GLY A 19 1.11 -23.51 15.56
C GLY A 19 1.71 -22.47 16.52
N VAL A 20 1.82 -22.82 17.81
CA VAL A 20 2.42 -21.93 18.83
C VAL A 20 3.90 -21.71 18.54
N LYS A 21 4.66 -22.76 18.20
CA LYS A 21 6.08 -22.62 17.83
C LYS A 21 6.28 -21.70 16.64
N ARG A 22 5.39 -21.78 15.64
CA ARG A 22 5.41 -20.90 14.48
C ARG A 22 5.13 -19.45 14.86
N LEU A 23 4.10 -19.21 15.66
CA LEU A 23 3.77 -17.87 16.18
C LEU A 23 4.92 -17.26 16.99
N VAL A 24 5.58 -18.03 17.85
CA VAL A 24 6.74 -17.56 18.63
C VAL A 24 7.91 -17.17 17.71
N ASN A 25 8.19 -18.00 16.70
CA ASN A 25 9.24 -17.69 15.72
C ASN A 25 8.91 -16.45 14.90
N GLU A 26 7.66 -16.31 14.43
CA GLU A 26 7.21 -15.14 13.68
C GLU A 26 7.29 -13.87 14.55
N TYR A 27 6.87 -13.93 15.81
CA TYR A 27 7.01 -12.82 16.75
C TYR A 27 8.46 -12.42 16.98
N HIS A 28 9.37 -13.40 17.12
CA HIS A 28 10.79 -13.13 17.29
C HIS A 28 11.39 -12.48 16.04
N GLN A 29 11.08 -13.00 14.85
CA GLN A 29 11.53 -12.43 13.57
C GLN A 29 11.01 -11.01 13.35
N GLN A 30 9.73 -10.75 13.66
CA GLN A 30 9.15 -9.41 13.57
C GLN A 30 9.80 -8.46 14.57
N THR A 31 10.09 -8.92 15.78
CA THR A 31 10.79 -8.12 16.80
C THR A 31 12.22 -7.79 16.35
N GLU A 32 12.96 -8.75 15.81
CA GLU A 32 14.31 -8.52 15.27
C GLU A 32 14.29 -7.58 14.06
N ALA A 33 13.35 -7.76 13.13
CA ALA A 33 13.21 -6.86 11.98
C ALA A 33 12.86 -5.43 12.42
N TYR A 34 11.98 -5.29 13.41
CA TYR A 34 11.65 -4.00 14.01
C TYR A 34 12.88 -3.36 14.67
N VAL A 35 13.63 -4.11 15.48
CA VAL A 35 14.86 -3.61 16.12
C VAL A 35 15.90 -3.21 15.08
N GLN A 36 16.08 -3.97 14.00
CA GLN A 36 16.99 -3.60 12.91
C GLN A 36 16.56 -2.31 12.20
N GLN A 37 15.25 -2.10 12.06
CA GLN A 37 14.68 -0.94 11.38
C GLN A 37 14.70 0.32 12.25
N PHE A 38 14.49 0.20 13.56
CA PHE A 38 14.23 1.33 14.45
C PHE A 38 15.24 1.49 15.60
N GLY A 39 16.11 0.50 15.85
CA GLY A 39 17.18 0.58 16.85
C GLY A 39 16.72 0.44 18.31
N HIS A 40 15.44 0.17 18.56
CA HIS A 40 14.88 0.01 19.90
C HIS A 40 13.85 -1.13 19.93
N LEU A 41 13.54 -1.62 21.13
CA LEU A 41 12.56 -2.68 21.35
C LEU A 41 11.12 -2.19 21.10
N PRO A 42 10.24 -3.00 20.49
CA PRO A 42 8.89 -2.57 20.11
C PRO A 42 7.96 -2.32 21.30
N LEU A 43 8.19 -2.99 22.44
CA LEU A 43 7.30 -2.90 23.62
C LEU A 43 7.81 -1.97 24.71
N SER A 44 9.12 -1.96 25.00
CA SER A 44 9.70 -1.09 26.04
C SER A 44 10.21 0.24 25.50
N GLN A 45 10.39 0.37 24.18
CA GLN A 45 11.07 1.49 23.52
C GLN A 45 12.49 1.77 24.03
N GLU A 46 13.06 0.85 24.81
CA GLU A 46 14.45 0.94 25.23
C GLU A 46 15.36 0.68 24.02
N PRO A 47 16.49 1.37 23.92
CA PRO A 47 17.50 1.06 22.91
C PRO A 47 17.88 -0.41 23.04
N ALA A 48 17.92 -1.10 21.90
CA ALA A 48 18.27 -2.51 21.88
C ALA A 48 19.80 -2.62 22.08
N ASP A 49 20.23 -2.76 23.33
CA ASP A 49 21.63 -3.01 23.65
C ASP A 49 22.10 -4.30 22.95
N ALA A 50 23.26 -4.23 22.31
CA ALA A 50 23.85 -5.29 21.50
C ALA A 50 24.27 -6.49 22.36
N ALA A 51 23.31 -7.29 22.82
CA ALA A 51 23.54 -8.50 23.59
C ALA A 51 23.12 -9.75 22.82
N HIS A 52 23.54 -9.90 21.56
CA HIS A 52 23.36 -11.14 20.79
C HIS A 52 24.70 -11.63 20.21
N GLU A 53 25.61 -12.04 21.10
CA GLU A 53 26.81 -12.82 20.76
C GLU A 53 26.46 -14.21 20.23
N THR A 54 25.32 -14.78 20.62
CA THR A 54 24.78 -15.98 19.99
C THR A 54 23.82 -15.57 18.88
N ARG A 55 24.38 -15.15 17.74
CA ARG A 55 23.65 -15.20 16.47
C ARG A 55 23.15 -16.63 16.32
N ILE A 56 21.86 -16.86 16.57
CA ILE A 56 21.16 -18.02 16.04
C ILE A 56 21.56 -18.04 14.56
N THR A 57 22.10 -19.16 14.09
CA THR A 57 22.48 -19.31 12.69
C THR A 57 21.21 -19.13 11.87
N LEU A 58 20.94 -17.89 11.47
CA LEU A 58 19.97 -17.57 10.45
C LEU A 58 20.34 -18.48 9.30
N ARG A 59 19.37 -19.29 8.83
CA ARG A 59 19.56 -20.15 7.66
C ARG A 59 20.41 -19.37 6.68
N SER A 60 21.57 -19.92 6.31
CA SER A 60 22.44 -19.38 5.28
C SER A 60 21.56 -19.03 4.10
N LEU A 61 21.21 -17.74 3.98
CA LEU A 61 20.62 -17.14 2.80
C LEU A 61 21.75 -17.18 1.79
N ALA A 62 21.90 -18.35 1.18
CA ALA A 62 22.82 -18.61 0.10
C ALA A 62 22.41 -17.68 -1.04
N THR A 63 23.00 -16.48 -1.11
CA THR A 63 23.25 -15.65 -2.32
C THR A 63 22.16 -15.60 -3.39
N ALA A 64 20.93 -15.86 -3.00
CA ALA A 64 19.72 -15.90 -3.78
C ALA A 64 18.63 -15.58 -2.76
N SER A 65 18.26 -14.32 -2.69
CA SER A 65 16.97 -13.94 -2.14
C SER A 65 15.92 -14.74 -2.89
N PRO A 66 15.15 -15.62 -2.22
CA PRO A 66 13.72 -15.36 -2.22
C PRO A 66 12.98 -15.72 -0.92
N SER A 67 11.81 -15.08 -0.82
CA SER A 67 10.60 -15.44 -0.07
C SER A 67 10.48 -15.06 1.41
N LEU A 68 10.19 -13.77 1.64
CA LEU A 68 9.13 -13.34 2.57
C LEU A 68 7.88 -13.07 1.71
N ALA A 69 7.11 -14.12 1.40
CA ALA A 69 6.13 -14.15 0.31
C ALA A 69 6.75 -13.83 -1.07
N ASP A 70 6.45 -14.62 -2.10
CA ASP A 70 6.78 -14.18 -3.45
C ASP A 70 5.99 -12.90 -3.76
N GLY A 71 6.67 -11.76 -3.84
CA GLY A 71 6.22 -10.63 -4.63
C GLY A 71 5.95 -9.28 -3.97
N CYS A 72 6.49 -8.94 -2.79
CA CYS A 72 6.38 -7.54 -2.31
C CYS A 72 7.65 -7.03 -1.61
N ALA A 73 8.75 -6.99 -2.36
CA ALA A 73 9.89 -6.17 -1.95
C ALA A 73 9.52 -4.70 -2.22
N VAL A 74 9.42 -3.88 -1.18
CA VAL A 74 9.27 -2.43 -1.34
C VAL A 74 10.53 -1.93 -2.02
N SER A 75 10.39 -1.33 -3.21
CA SER A 75 11.52 -0.73 -3.92
C SER A 75 12.22 0.31 -3.05
N GLU A 76 13.55 0.39 -3.18
CA GLU A 76 14.38 1.39 -2.49
C GLU A 76 13.85 2.81 -2.75
N VAL A 77 13.32 3.09 -3.95
CA VAL A 77 12.72 4.38 -4.30
C VAL A 77 11.56 4.74 -3.38
N ILE A 78 10.63 3.80 -3.18
CA ILE A 78 9.46 4.02 -2.33
C ILE A 78 9.88 4.06 -0.86
N LEU A 79 10.79 3.20 -0.44
CA LEU A 79 11.30 3.14 0.92
C LEU A 79 11.98 4.47 1.32
N ASP A 80 12.83 5.01 0.45
CA ASP A 80 13.53 6.26 0.70
C ASP A 80 12.56 7.45 0.68
N ALA A 81 11.61 7.46 -0.27
CA ALA A 81 10.59 8.51 -0.33
C ALA A 81 9.71 8.53 0.92
N THR A 82 9.26 7.36 1.38
CA THR A 82 8.43 7.24 2.59
C THR A 82 9.21 7.63 3.85
N LYS A 83 10.45 7.17 4.02
CA LYS A 83 11.30 7.59 5.14
C LYS A 83 11.54 9.09 5.20
N LYS A 84 11.68 9.73 4.03
CA LYS A 84 12.04 11.15 3.94
C LYS A 84 10.85 12.09 4.08
N TYR A 85 9.67 11.68 3.60
CA TYR A 85 8.52 12.58 3.44
C TYR A 85 7.30 12.16 4.26
N CYS A 86 7.27 10.94 4.80
CA CYS A 86 6.12 10.40 5.52
C CYS A 86 6.39 10.19 7.01
N GLY A 87 5.30 10.19 7.79
CA GLY A 87 5.30 9.94 9.24
C GLY A 87 5.01 8.48 9.57
N ALA A 88 4.79 8.21 10.87
CA ALA A 88 4.51 6.87 11.37
C ALA A 88 3.27 6.21 10.73
N ASP A 89 2.28 7.03 10.33
CA ASP A 89 1.04 6.57 9.69
C ASP A 89 1.16 6.37 8.16
N MET A 90 2.38 6.38 7.62
CA MET A 90 2.65 6.24 6.18
C MET A 90 1.93 7.28 5.32
N CYS A 91 1.74 8.48 5.88
CA CYS A 91 1.17 9.65 5.23
C CYS A 91 2.20 10.79 5.18
N ALA A 92 2.10 11.68 4.18
CA ALA A 92 2.97 12.86 4.14
C ALA A 92 2.70 13.76 5.36
N THR A 93 3.76 14.18 6.05
CA THR A 93 3.63 14.94 7.30
C THR A 93 3.35 16.43 7.09
N SER A 94 3.61 16.96 5.89
CA SER A 94 3.34 18.34 5.53
C SER A 94 2.96 18.48 4.06
N PRO A 95 2.32 19.59 3.66
CA PRO A 95 1.98 19.83 2.26
C PRO A 95 3.22 19.85 1.36
N GLU A 96 4.37 20.39 1.82
CA GLU A 96 5.64 20.40 1.08
C GLU A 96 6.21 18.98 0.88
N HIS A 97 6.06 18.12 1.89
CA HIS A 97 6.45 16.72 1.80
C HIS A 97 5.56 15.96 0.82
N LEU A 98 4.26 16.26 0.76
CA LEU A 98 3.38 15.73 -0.28
C LEU A 98 3.83 16.16 -1.68
N GLU A 99 4.20 17.42 -1.89
CA GLU A 99 4.72 17.87 -3.20
C GLU A 99 5.99 17.11 -3.60
N SER A 100 6.89 16.90 -2.64
CA SER A 100 8.13 16.14 -2.86
C SER A 100 7.85 14.66 -3.16
N PHE A 101 6.93 14.05 -2.41
CA PHE A 101 6.52 12.66 -2.64
C PHE A 101 5.84 12.48 -4.00
N LEU A 102 5.00 13.43 -4.42
CA LEU A 102 4.40 13.43 -5.75
C LEU A 102 5.43 13.56 -6.87
N ALA A 103 6.49 14.35 -6.66
CA ALA A 103 7.58 14.45 -7.63
C ALA A 103 8.30 13.12 -7.82
N VAL A 104 8.64 12.42 -6.72
CA VAL A 104 9.23 11.07 -6.79
C VAL A 104 8.26 10.08 -7.44
N SER A 105 6.98 10.13 -7.05
CA SER A 105 5.94 9.26 -7.62
C SER A 105 5.75 9.45 -9.13
N ARG A 106 6.06 10.64 -9.65
CA ARG A 106 5.97 10.90 -11.09
C ARG A 106 7.23 10.46 -11.84
N ASN A 107 8.40 10.68 -11.27
CA ASN A 107 9.66 10.56 -12.00
C ASN A 107 10.33 9.18 -11.81
N ASP A 108 10.18 8.59 -10.63
CA ASP A 108 11.01 7.47 -10.19
C ASP A 108 10.20 6.17 -10.00
N VAL A 109 8.89 6.28 -9.76
CA VAL A 109 7.98 5.13 -9.64
C VAL A 109 7.62 4.54 -11.01
N LYS A 110 8.16 3.34 -11.28
CA LYS A 110 8.06 2.69 -12.60
C LYS A 110 7.30 1.37 -12.59
N THR A 111 7.41 0.61 -11.50
CA THR A 111 6.86 -0.74 -11.38
C THR A 111 5.40 -0.70 -10.93
N ALA A 112 4.69 -1.83 -11.09
CA ALA A 112 3.33 -1.95 -10.61
C ALA A 112 3.29 -1.97 -9.07
N GLU A 113 4.25 -2.65 -8.44
CA GLU A 113 4.38 -2.70 -6.98
C GLU A 113 4.61 -1.30 -6.42
N ASP A 114 5.48 -0.49 -7.03
CA ASP A 114 5.76 0.87 -6.55
C ASP A 114 4.53 1.77 -6.62
N ARG A 115 3.75 1.65 -7.69
CA ARG A 115 2.49 2.38 -7.85
C ARG A 115 1.47 1.99 -6.80
N VAL A 116 1.40 0.70 -6.43
CA VAL A 116 0.53 0.23 -5.35
C VAL A 116 0.93 0.90 -4.03
N HIS A 117 2.22 0.87 -3.67
CA HIS A 117 2.68 1.49 -2.42
C HIS A 117 2.49 3.01 -2.42
N ALA A 118 2.85 3.68 -3.51
CA ALA A 118 2.63 5.12 -3.64
C ALA A 118 1.14 5.47 -3.56
N LEU A 119 0.26 4.67 -4.16
CA LEU A 119 -1.19 4.84 -4.07
C LEU A 119 -1.69 4.72 -2.62
N PHE A 120 -1.16 3.79 -1.83
CA PHE A 120 -1.49 3.67 -0.40
C PHE A 120 -1.05 4.90 0.40
N VAL A 121 0.15 5.40 0.17
CA VAL A 121 0.64 6.62 0.82
C VAL A 121 -0.22 7.82 0.45
N LEU A 122 -0.62 7.95 -0.82
CA LEU A 122 -1.49 9.03 -1.28
C LEU A 122 -2.91 8.92 -0.70
N ASP A 123 -3.49 7.72 -0.62
CA ASP A 123 -4.79 7.50 0.02
C ASP A 123 -4.73 7.88 1.51
N ALA A 124 -3.70 7.42 2.23
CA ALA A 124 -3.49 7.74 3.64
C ALA A 124 -3.29 9.25 3.85
N THR A 125 -2.52 9.90 2.97
CA THR A 125 -2.27 11.35 3.05
C THR A 125 -3.54 12.16 2.84
N LEU A 126 -4.39 11.79 1.88
CA LEU A 126 -5.65 12.49 1.62
C LEU A 126 -6.74 12.15 2.66
N ALA A 127 -6.61 10.99 3.33
CA ALA A 127 -7.47 10.58 4.42
C ALA A 127 -7.05 11.14 5.79
N SER A 128 -5.81 11.61 5.94
CA SER A 128 -5.31 12.15 7.20
C SER A 128 -6.17 13.33 7.66
N ALA A 129 -6.57 13.30 8.93
CA ALA A 129 -7.36 14.38 9.53
C ALA A 129 -6.51 15.65 9.71
N GLU A 130 -5.21 15.49 9.95
CA GLU A 130 -4.27 16.59 10.04
C GLU A 130 -4.06 17.20 8.64
N HIS A 131 -4.33 18.50 8.51
CA HIS A 131 -4.14 19.26 7.27
C HIS A 131 -4.95 18.78 6.05
N GLN A 132 -6.01 17.99 6.23
CA GLN A 132 -6.77 17.36 5.12
C GLN A 132 -7.08 18.30 3.95
N LYS A 133 -7.65 19.48 4.23
CA LYS A 133 -8.02 20.46 3.20
C LYS A 133 -6.81 21.03 2.46
N GLU A 134 -5.71 21.25 3.18
CA GLU A 134 -4.49 21.80 2.61
C GLU A 134 -3.75 20.75 1.79
N MET A 135 -3.67 19.51 2.28
CA MET A 135 -3.16 18.35 1.55
C MET A 135 -3.93 18.14 0.25
N GLN A 136 -5.26 18.16 0.31
CA GLN A 136 -6.11 18.03 -0.88
C GLN A 136 -5.87 19.19 -1.87
N SER A 137 -5.78 20.43 -1.37
CA SER A 137 -5.51 21.59 -2.23
C SER A 137 -4.14 21.50 -2.91
N ARG A 138 -3.09 21.09 -2.19
CA ARG A 138 -1.76 20.88 -2.76
C ARG A 138 -1.74 19.73 -3.75
N PHE A 139 -2.37 18.61 -3.42
CA PHE A 139 -2.49 17.48 -4.34
C PHE A 139 -3.10 17.89 -5.67
N GLU A 140 -4.16 18.71 -5.65
CA GLU A 140 -4.78 19.23 -6.87
C GLU A 140 -3.86 20.19 -7.64
N ARG A 141 -3.23 21.14 -6.96
CA ARG A 141 -2.31 22.10 -7.58
C ARG A 141 -1.11 21.41 -8.24
N GLN A 142 -0.60 20.34 -7.64
CA GLN A 142 0.49 19.54 -8.16
C GLN A 142 0.05 18.45 -9.16
N GLN A 143 -1.19 18.54 -9.66
CA GLN A 143 -1.74 17.63 -10.66
C GLN A 143 -1.71 16.15 -10.20
N GLY A 144 -1.92 15.89 -8.91
CA GLY A 144 -1.93 14.54 -8.35
C GLY A 144 -3.01 13.64 -8.95
N TYR A 145 -4.19 14.18 -9.25
CA TYR A 145 -5.24 13.44 -9.95
C TYR A 145 -4.85 13.06 -11.39
N ASP A 146 -4.01 13.87 -12.04
CA ASP A 146 -3.54 13.55 -13.39
C ASP A 146 -2.56 12.37 -13.35
N LEU A 147 -1.72 12.28 -12.32
CA LEU A 147 -0.87 11.12 -12.05
C LEU A 147 -1.70 9.84 -11.84
N LEU A 148 -2.77 9.92 -11.03
CA LEU A 148 -3.67 8.77 -10.82
C LEU A 148 -4.34 8.33 -12.13
N VAL A 149 -4.78 9.29 -12.95
CA VAL A 149 -5.39 8.98 -14.26
C VAL A 149 -4.37 8.39 -15.23
N GLU A 150 -3.10 8.81 -15.17
CA GLU A 150 -2.01 8.22 -15.94
C GLU A 150 -1.77 6.77 -15.55
N TRP A 151 -1.65 6.48 -14.24
CA TRP A 151 -1.50 5.11 -13.75
C TRP A 151 -2.69 4.22 -14.11
N LEU A 152 -3.91 4.77 -14.09
CA LEU A 152 -5.11 4.08 -14.57
C LEU A 152 -5.01 3.74 -16.07
N ALA A 153 -4.46 4.64 -16.88
CA ALA A 153 -4.26 4.40 -18.31
C ALA A 153 -3.28 3.25 -18.55
N VAL A 154 -2.18 3.24 -17.80
CA VAL A 154 -1.18 2.18 -17.85
C VAL A 154 -1.81 0.84 -17.43
N SER A 155 -2.55 0.79 -16.32
CA SER A 155 -3.18 -0.44 -15.84
C SER A 155 -4.25 -0.98 -16.81
N CYS A 156 -5.00 -0.11 -17.47
CA CYS A 156 -6.00 -0.50 -18.47
C CYS A 156 -5.37 -1.07 -19.77
N SER A 157 -4.06 -0.87 -19.98
CA SER A 157 -3.35 -1.39 -21.15
C SER A 157 -3.03 -2.88 -21.02
N TYR A 158 -3.08 -3.43 -19.81
CA TYR A 158 -2.79 -4.83 -19.52
C TYR A 158 -4.05 -5.60 -19.13
N ASN A 159 -4.06 -6.91 -19.40
CA ASN A 159 -5.22 -7.79 -19.21
C ASN A 159 -5.05 -8.80 -18.05
N ASP A 160 -3.91 -8.79 -17.37
CA ASP A 160 -3.62 -9.67 -16.25
C ASP A 160 -4.43 -9.30 -14.99
N GLU A 161 -4.51 -10.22 -14.04
CA GLU A 161 -5.29 -10.03 -12.81
C GLU A 161 -4.69 -8.95 -11.90
N THR A 162 -3.37 -8.80 -11.87
CA THR A 162 -2.69 -7.77 -11.06
C THR A 162 -3.07 -6.37 -11.53
N SER A 163 -3.06 -6.14 -12.84
CA SER A 163 -3.48 -4.86 -13.44
C SER A 163 -4.96 -4.56 -13.21
N LYS A 164 -5.83 -5.58 -13.20
CA LYS A 164 -7.26 -5.42 -12.86
C LYS A 164 -7.45 -5.08 -11.39
N ALA A 165 -6.73 -5.74 -10.48
CA ALA A 165 -6.78 -5.48 -9.05
C ALA A 165 -6.27 -4.07 -8.72
N PHE A 166 -5.14 -3.66 -9.31
CA PHE A 166 -4.62 -2.30 -9.15
C PHE A 166 -5.61 -1.25 -9.71
N THR A 167 -6.23 -1.53 -10.85
CA THR A 167 -7.30 -0.67 -11.41
C THR A 167 -8.46 -0.50 -10.42
N GLU A 168 -8.89 -1.59 -9.78
CA GLU A 168 -9.95 -1.54 -8.78
C GLU A 168 -9.54 -0.67 -7.57
N LEU A 169 -8.35 -0.89 -7.02
CA LEU A 169 -7.80 -0.09 -5.92
C LEU A 169 -7.75 1.40 -6.26
N LEU A 170 -7.22 1.75 -7.43
CA LEU A 170 -7.09 3.14 -7.87
C LEU A 170 -8.46 3.81 -8.00
N LEU A 171 -9.45 3.10 -8.56
CA LEU A 171 -10.80 3.62 -8.66
C LEU A 171 -11.48 3.81 -7.30
N LEU A 172 -11.20 2.97 -6.31
CA LEU A 172 -11.68 3.15 -4.94
C LEU A 172 -11.08 4.40 -4.29
N VAL A 173 -9.77 4.63 -4.48
CA VAL A 173 -9.09 5.86 -4.01
C VAL A 173 -9.72 7.10 -4.66
N LEU A 174 -9.95 7.08 -5.97
CA LEU A 174 -10.66 8.16 -6.66
C LEU A 174 -12.09 8.35 -6.14
N GLN A 175 -12.81 7.26 -5.86
CA GLN A 175 -14.17 7.34 -5.31
C GLN A 175 -14.18 8.02 -3.94
N ARG A 176 -13.22 7.68 -3.08
CA ARG A 176 -13.10 8.22 -1.73
C ARG A 176 -12.68 9.69 -1.72
N HIS A 177 -11.72 10.06 -2.57
CA HIS A 177 -11.11 11.38 -2.56
C HIS A 177 -11.56 12.22 -3.75
N VAL A 178 -12.77 12.76 -3.67
CA VAL A 178 -13.31 13.61 -4.75
C VAL A 178 -12.64 14.98 -4.76
N PRO A 179 -12.14 15.48 -5.91
CA PRO A 179 -11.55 16.81 -6.00
C PRO A 179 -12.44 17.89 -5.39
N ALA A 180 -11.83 18.81 -4.65
CA ALA A 180 -12.47 19.98 -4.09
C ALA A 180 -12.68 21.08 -5.14
N ILE A 181 -11.76 21.23 -6.09
CA ILE A 181 -11.88 22.26 -7.15
C ILE A 181 -12.78 21.73 -8.29
N PRO A 182 -13.90 22.41 -8.62
CA PRO A 182 -14.82 21.94 -9.66
C PRO A 182 -14.19 21.77 -11.04
N PHE A 183 -13.21 22.62 -11.38
CA PHE A 183 -12.46 22.52 -12.62
C PHE A 183 -11.63 21.22 -12.70
N THR A 184 -10.95 20.85 -11.61
CA THR A 184 -10.22 19.59 -11.49
C THR A 184 -11.18 18.41 -11.65
N ALA A 185 -12.30 18.42 -10.93
CA ALA A 185 -13.33 17.37 -11.03
C ALA A 185 -13.83 17.19 -12.47
N LYS A 186 -14.14 18.29 -13.18
CA LYS A 186 -14.57 18.26 -14.59
C LYS A 186 -13.50 17.64 -15.50
N THR A 187 -12.24 18.01 -15.27
CA THR A 187 -11.10 17.50 -16.03
C THR A 187 -10.90 16.01 -15.81
N VAL A 188 -10.94 15.55 -14.56
CA VAL A 188 -10.83 14.14 -14.21
C VAL A 188 -11.98 13.34 -14.83
N VAL A 189 -13.23 13.80 -14.71
CA VAL A 189 -14.38 13.15 -15.36
C VAL A 189 -14.19 13.00 -16.88
N LYS A 190 -13.71 14.05 -17.55
CA LYS A 190 -13.45 14.01 -19.00
C LYS A 190 -12.36 12.99 -19.34
N LYS A 191 -11.30 12.89 -18.53
CA LYS A 191 -10.23 11.91 -18.76
C LYS A 191 -10.69 10.48 -18.47
N LEU A 192 -11.37 10.25 -17.34
CA LEU A 192 -11.93 8.95 -16.95
C LEU A 192 -12.92 8.38 -17.97
N ALA A 193 -13.76 9.24 -18.56
CA ALA A 193 -14.73 8.81 -19.58
C ALA A 193 -14.09 8.15 -20.81
N LYS A 194 -12.84 8.51 -21.15
CA LYS A 194 -12.11 7.88 -22.26
C LYS A 194 -11.80 6.41 -22.01
N TYR A 195 -11.64 6.03 -20.74
CA TYR A 195 -11.23 4.67 -20.37
C TYR A 195 -12.39 3.69 -20.25
N LYS A 196 -13.65 4.15 -20.29
CA LYS A 196 -14.85 3.29 -20.15
C LYS A 196 -14.88 2.11 -21.12
N ASN A 197 -14.45 2.32 -22.35
CA ASN A 197 -14.50 1.30 -23.39
C ASN A 197 -13.31 0.34 -23.35
N VAL A 198 -12.14 0.83 -22.94
CA VAL A 198 -10.88 0.06 -22.92
C VAL A 198 -10.66 -0.70 -21.61
N MET A 199 -11.23 -0.22 -20.51
CA MET A 199 -11.14 -0.85 -19.19
C MET A 199 -11.66 -2.28 -19.21
N LYS A 200 -10.95 -3.17 -18.52
CA LYS A 200 -11.25 -4.60 -18.45
C LYS A 200 -11.93 -4.93 -17.12
N GLY A 201 -12.75 -5.99 -17.12
CA GLY A 201 -13.53 -6.41 -15.96
C GLY A 201 -14.86 -5.68 -15.83
N LYS A 202 -15.95 -6.44 -15.63
CA LYS A 202 -17.30 -5.87 -15.44
C LYS A 202 -17.39 -5.01 -14.18
N LYS A 203 -16.75 -5.46 -13.08
CA LYS A 203 -16.69 -4.75 -11.81
C LYS A 203 -16.01 -3.38 -11.95
N ASN A 204 -14.82 -3.34 -12.54
CA ASN A 204 -14.07 -2.09 -12.75
C ASN A 204 -14.83 -1.10 -13.65
N LYS A 205 -15.49 -1.58 -14.71
CA LYS A 205 -16.35 -0.72 -15.55
C LYS A 205 -17.51 -0.09 -14.77
N ALA A 206 -18.16 -0.88 -13.90
CA ALA A 206 -19.23 -0.37 -13.03
C ALA A 206 -18.67 0.64 -12.01
N LEU A 207 -17.53 0.34 -11.39
CA LEU A 207 -16.87 1.21 -10.44
C LEU A 207 -16.45 2.55 -11.07
N LEU A 208 -15.85 2.52 -12.27
CA LEU A 208 -15.53 3.73 -13.04
C LEU A 208 -16.78 4.57 -13.32
N GLN A 209 -17.89 3.93 -13.68
CA GLN A 209 -19.15 4.64 -13.92
C GLN A 209 -19.68 5.29 -12.63
N ASN A 210 -19.54 4.62 -11.49
CA ASN A 210 -19.90 5.17 -10.18
C ASN A 210 -19.04 6.38 -9.82
N VAL A 211 -17.71 6.30 -10.00
CA VAL A 211 -16.80 7.44 -9.77
C VAL A 211 -17.19 8.64 -10.65
N VAL A 212 -17.42 8.40 -11.94
CA VAL A 212 -17.81 9.46 -12.88
C VAL A 212 -19.15 10.10 -12.51
N ASN A 213 -20.14 9.29 -12.12
CA ASN A 213 -21.45 9.79 -11.71
C ASN A 213 -21.35 10.60 -10.42
N HIS A 214 -20.64 10.09 -9.42
CA HIS A 214 -20.42 10.75 -8.14
C HIS A 214 -19.76 12.13 -8.32
N TYR A 215 -18.76 12.21 -9.19
CA TYR A 215 -18.09 13.49 -9.47
C TYR A 215 -19.02 14.47 -10.20
N ARG A 216 -19.85 13.99 -11.15
CA ARG A 216 -20.83 14.83 -11.84
C ARG A 216 -21.90 15.37 -10.91
N GLU A 217 -22.38 14.55 -9.99
CA GLU A 217 -23.33 14.97 -8.95
C GLU A 217 -22.72 16.08 -8.10
N LYS A 218 -21.48 15.93 -7.62
CA LYS A 218 -20.79 16.97 -6.86
C LYS A 218 -20.55 18.26 -7.66
N ILE A 219 -20.32 18.17 -8.97
CA ILE A 219 -20.12 19.34 -9.85
C ILE A 219 -21.43 20.12 -10.06
N ASN A 220 -22.57 19.43 -10.05
CA ASN A 220 -23.88 20.01 -10.34
C ASN A 220 -24.67 20.37 -9.06
N SER A 221 -24.19 19.96 -7.89
CA SER A 221 -24.69 20.38 -6.58
C SER A 221 -24.12 21.74 -6.18
#